data_AF-A0A0G0PFN3-F1
#
_entry.id   AF-A0A0G0PFN3-F1
#
_cell.length_a   1.000
_cell.length_b   1.000
_cell.length_c   1.000
_cell.angle_alpha   90.00
_cell.angle_beta   90.00
_cell.angle_gamma   90.00
#
_symmetry.space_group_name_H-M   'P 1'
#
loop_
_entity.id
_entity.type
_entity.pdbx_description
1 polymer ?
#
loop_
_entity_poly.entity_id
_entity_poly.type
_entity_poly.pdbx_seq_one_letter_code
_entity_poly.pdbx_strand_id
1 'polypeptide(L)'
;MNWIERFKRKPQEKDVIELTKATVARLARTNPARSDYYFDKLHGYLSFAVECGLRGEEILLSCFDLADALDPYYRALDWRVKTDFWFQETGKYKDIAREPRSITMQLYPQYFAAILDGRKKYEGRAFDPFSDKIYADIRQGDRIIFNINKEVNGWFKECVTLNLEPDMLMECLVGRVLFAPTVHGVYQFNVNLGEEFQPVVTGTSEILQLQRAAIYYSFPDYARKIRDYGFLGIELVNPNRFQ
;
A
#
# COMPACT_ATOMS: atom_id res chain seq x y z
N MET A 1 -5.45 7.15 -14.81
CA MET A 1 -5.92 8.22 -13.87
C MET A 1 -4.70 8.88 -13.24
N ASN A 2 -4.61 10.23 -13.17
CA ASN A 2 -3.46 10.90 -12.55
C ASN A 2 -3.66 11.01 -11.03
N TRP A 3 -2.95 10.17 -10.26
CA TRP A 3 -3.05 10.10 -8.80
C TRP A 3 -2.55 11.37 -8.11
N ILE A 4 -1.53 12.03 -8.66
CA ILE A 4 -0.97 13.27 -8.10
C ILE A 4 -2.04 14.38 -8.16
N GLU A 5 -2.70 14.53 -9.31
CA GLU A 5 -3.77 15.52 -9.50
C GLU A 5 -5.04 15.17 -8.72
N ARG A 6 -5.34 13.87 -8.49
CA ARG A 6 -6.47 13.45 -7.64
C ARG A 6 -6.36 14.03 -6.23
N PHE A 7 -5.15 14.10 -5.69
CA PHE A 7 -4.91 14.59 -4.32
C PHE A 7 -4.66 16.10 -4.23
N LYS A 8 -4.44 16.79 -5.36
CA LYS A 8 -4.25 18.25 -5.44
C LYS A 8 -5.54 18.95 -5.88
N ARG A 9 -6.16 19.76 -5.01
CA ARG A 9 -7.25 20.70 -5.37
C ARG A 9 -7.09 22.03 -4.61
N LYS A 10 -7.50 23.15 -5.22
CA LYS A 10 -7.38 24.49 -4.61
C LYS A 10 -8.17 24.58 -3.28
N PRO A 11 -7.60 25.17 -2.21
CA PRO A 11 -8.28 25.30 -0.93
C PRO A 11 -9.42 26.32 -0.97
N GLN A 12 -10.47 26.06 -0.18
CA GLN A 12 -11.02 27.10 0.68
C GLN A 12 -10.32 26.89 2.04
N GLU A 13 -9.46 27.82 2.45
CA GLU A 13 -8.46 27.65 3.53
C GLU A 13 -9.02 27.33 4.92
N LYS A 14 -10.31 27.62 5.17
CA LYS A 14 -10.90 27.50 6.52
C LYS A 14 -11.29 26.06 6.90
N ASP A 15 -11.80 25.26 5.98
CA ASP A 15 -12.43 23.98 6.36
C ASP A 15 -11.43 22.87 6.72
N VAL A 16 -10.16 23.00 6.33
CA VAL A 16 -9.19 21.89 6.39
C VAL A 16 -8.28 21.97 7.61
N ILE A 17 -7.90 23.18 8.03
CA ILE A 17 -7.10 23.41 9.24
C ILE A 17 -7.94 23.13 10.49
N GLU A 18 -9.21 23.55 10.51
CA GLU A 18 -10.15 23.21 11.57
C GLU A 18 -10.44 21.70 11.61
N LEU A 19 -10.58 21.04 10.45
CA LEU A 19 -10.70 19.58 10.38
C LEU A 19 -9.48 18.90 11.02
N THR A 20 -8.26 19.41 10.79
CA THR A 20 -7.02 18.80 11.26
C THR A 20 -6.91 18.81 12.78
N LYS A 21 -7.07 20.00 13.40
CA LYS A 21 -7.00 20.14 14.87
C LYS A 21 -8.18 19.44 15.56
N ALA A 22 -9.39 19.58 15.01
CA ALA A 22 -10.57 18.90 15.56
C ALA A 22 -10.46 17.38 15.41
N THR A 23 -9.88 16.87 14.31
CA THR A 23 -9.67 15.43 14.10
C THR A 23 -8.66 14.86 15.08
N VAL A 24 -7.51 15.52 15.27
CA VAL A 24 -6.50 15.09 16.26
C VAL A 24 -7.09 15.14 17.67
N ALA A 25 -7.74 16.23 18.06
CA ALA A 25 -8.35 16.37 19.40
C ALA A 25 -9.52 15.40 19.64
N ARG A 26 -10.31 15.09 18.60
CA ARG A 26 -11.33 14.04 18.67
C ARG A 26 -10.70 12.67 18.88
N LEU A 27 -9.65 12.35 18.14
CA LEU A 27 -8.98 11.05 18.22
C LEU A 27 -8.22 10.85 19.51
N ALA A 28 -7.61 11.90 20.06
CA ALA A 28 -7.02 11.88 21.40
C ALA A 28 -8.05 11.50 22.47
N ARG A 29 -9.29 11.98 22.33
CA ARG A 29 -10.38 11.63 23.25
C ARG A 29 -10.91 10.20 23.06
N THR A 30 -10.93 9.69 21.83
CA THR A 30 -11.48 8.35 21.54
C THR A 30 -10.46 7.22 21.61
N ASN A 31 -9.17 7.52 21.56
CA ASN A 31 -8.08 6.55 21.59
C ASN A 31 -7.00 6.94 22.61
N PRO A 32 -7.32 6.96 23.92
CA PRO A 32 -6.37 7.37 24.97
C PRO A 32 -5.17 6.43 25.11
N ALA A 33 -5.21 5.26 24.46
CA ALA A 33 -4.09 4.31 24.40
C ALA A 33 -2.94 4.77 23.49
N ARG A 34 -3.09 5.88 22.77
CA ARG A 34 -2.04 6.44 21.90
C ARG A 34 -1.15 7.42 22.67
N SER A 35 0.14 7.41 22.37
CA SER A 35 1.12 8.26 23.04
C SER A 35 1.01 9.73 22.62
N ASP A 36 1.47 10.65 23.45
CA ASP A 36 1.60 12.07 23.06
C ASP A 36 2.50 12.22 21.82
N TYR A 37 3.57 11.43 21.75
CA TYR A 37 4.46 11.35 20.60
C TYR A 37 3.70 11.04 19.29
N TYR A 38 2.76 10.09 19.33
CA TYR A 38 1.92 9.78 18.17
C TYR A 38 1.08 10.99 17.74
N PHE A 39 0.43 11.67 18.68
CA PHE A 39 -0.41 12.83 18.36
C PHE A 39 0.41 14.01 17.83
N ASP A 40 1.61 14.24 18.37
CA ASP A 40 2.54 15.25 17.87
C ASP A 40 2.97 14.97 16.43
N LYS A 41 3.35 13.71 16.13
CA LYS A 41 3.73 13.29 14.77
C LYS A 41 2.56 13.41 13.80
N LEU A 42 1.41 12.89 14.18
CA LEU A 42 0.19 12.98 13.39
C LEU A 42 -0.18 14.44 13.08
N HIS A 43 -0.14 15.32 14.08
CA HIS A 43 -0.41 16.75 13.89
C HIS A 43 0.58 17.37 12.90
N GLY A 44 1.87 17.03 13.01
CA GLY A 44 2.90 17.47 12.07
C GLY A 44 2.62 17.02 10.63
N TYR A 45 2.33 15.73 10.41
CA TYR A 45 2.05 15.20 9.07
C TYR A 45 0.77 15.76 8.46
N LEU A 46 -0.28 15.93 9.25
CA LEU A 46 -1.51 16.54 8.77
C LEU A 46 -1.28 18.01 8.42
N SER A 47 -0.56 18.78 9.26
CA SER A 47 -0.24 20.18 8.97
C SER A 47 0.58 20.30 7.68
N PHE A 48 1.59 19.44 7.52
CA PHE A 48 2.41 19.38 6.31
C PHE A 48 1.60 19.02 5.06
N ALA A 49 0.74 18.00 5.15
CA ALA A 49 -0.17 17.64 4.06
C ALA A 49 -1.09 18.80 3.69
N VAL A 50 -1.56 19.56 4.69
CA VAL A 50 -2.41 20.74 4.47
C VAL A 50 -1.67 21.84 3.74
N GLU A 51 -0.47 22.20 4.19
CA GLU A 51 0.43 23.19 3.57
C GLU A 51 0.76 22.83 2.13
N CYS A 52 0.95 21.54 1.85
CA CYS A 52 1.23 21.03 0.51
C CYS A 52 -0.01 20.89 -0.38
N GLY A 53 -1.19 21.27 0.12
CA GLY A 53 -2.46 21.22 -0.62
C GLY A 53 -3.00 19.80 -0.85
N LEU A 54 -2.51 18.80 -0.11
CA LEU A 54 -3.02 17.43 -0.17
C LEU A 54 -4.36 17.33 0.57
N ARG A 55 -5.31 16.57 0.01
CA ARG A 55 -6.67 16.41 0.54
C ARG A 55 -7.20 14.99 0.31
N GLY A 56 -8.26 14.63 1.04
CA GLY A 56 -8.97 13.36 0.93
C GLY A 56 -8.83 12.49 2.19
N GLU A 57 -9.80 11.60 2.40
CA GLU A 57 -9.76 10.63 3.50
C GLU A 57 -8.53 9.72 3.36
N GLU A 58 -8.11 9.43 2.14
CA GLU A 58 -6.95 8.61 1.83
C GLU A 58 -5.62 9.22 2.30
N ILE A 59 -5.50 10.55 2.19
CA ILE A 59 -4.33 11.30 2.69
C ILE A 59 -4.34 11.31 4.22
N LEU A 60 -5.51 11.51 4.82
CA LEU A 60 -5.69 11.44 6.27
C LEU A 60 -5.28 10.04 6.80
N LEU A 61 -5.74 8.97 6.15
CA LEU A 61 -5.36 7.59 6.47
C LEU A 61 -3.87 7.33 6.28
N SER A 62 -3.25 7.87 5.23
CA SER A 62 -1.81 7.80 5.03
C SER A 62 -1.01 8.51 6.13
N CYS A 63 -1.51 9.63 6.67
CA CYS A 63 -0.88 10.31 7.80
C CYS A 63 -1.01 9.51 9.10
N PHE A 64 -2.16 8.86 9.34
CA PHE A 64 -2.32 7.93 10.46
C PHE A 64 -1.35 6.76 10.34
N ASP A 65 -1.27 6.15 9.16
CA ASP A 65 -0.38 5.03 8.88
C ASP A 65 1.10 5.39 9.10
N LEU A 66 1.51 6.61 8.71
CA LEU A 66 2.87 7.09 8.93
C LEU A 66 3.15 7.35 10.42
N ALA A 67 2.20 7.95 11.14
CA ALA A 67 2.33 8.16 12.58
C ALA A 67 2.39 6.82 13.33
N ASP A 68 1.56 5.84 12.93
CA ASP A 68 1.58 4.47 13.45
C ASP A 68 2.93 3.77 13.19
N ALA A 69 3.49 3.93 11.99
CA ALA A 69 4.78 3.36 11.62
C ALA A 69 5.96 3.94 12.40
N LEU A 70 5.80 5.12 13.02
CA LEU A 70 6.87 5.84 13.70
C LEU A 70 6.69 5.94 15.22
N ASP A 71 5.51 5.65 15.78
CA ASP A 71 5.26 5.67 17.22
C ASP A 71 5.93 4.46 17.91
N PRO A 72 7.04 4.64 18.65
CA PRO A 72 7.77 3.52 19.25
C PRO A 72 6.96 2.77 20.32
N TYR A 73 5.98 3.41 20.96
CA TYR A 73 5.20 2.81 22.04
C TYR A 73 4.05 1.98 21.50
N TYR A 74 3.28 2.50 20.55
CA TYR A 74 2.20 1.73 19.93
C TYR A 74 2.70 0.70 18.91
N ARG A 75 3.90 0.94 18.33
CA ARG A 75 4.68 -0.08 17.62
C ARG A 75 4.95 -1.32 18.47
N ALA A 76 4.81 -1.27 19.79
CA ALA A 76 4.94 -2.47 20.62
C ALA A 76 3.64 -3.30 20.77
N LEU A 77 2.45 -2.69 20.64
CA LEU A 77 1.19 -3.39 20.94
C LEU A 77 0.41 -3.82 19.68
N ASP A 78 -0.10 -2.89 18.88
CA ASP A 78 -0.86 -3.24 17.67
C ASP A 78 0.03 -3.87 16.61
N TRP A 79 1.27 -3.37 16.53
CA TRP A 79 2.27 -3.97 15.66
C TRP A 79 2.51 -5.43 16.03
N ARG A 80 2.64 -5.70 17.34
CA ARG A 80 2.84 -7.05 17.86
C ARG A 80 1.62 -7.92 17.61
N VAL A 81 0.40 -7.45 17.86
CA VAL A 81 -0.83 -8.22 17.62
C VAL A 81 -0.92 -8.66 16.16
N LYS A 82 -0.76 -7.73 15.21
CA LYS A 82 -0.83 -8.06 13.77
C LYS A 82 0.34 -8.89 13.29
N THR A 83 1.54 -8.65 13.83
CA THR A 83 2.74 -9.43 13.49
C THR A 83 2.67 -10.85 14.05
N ASP A 84 2.23 -11.03 15.30
CA ASP A 84 1.99 -12.33 15.92
C ASP A 84 0.90 -13.08 15.14
N PHE A 85 -0.18 -12.40 14.74
CA PHE A 85 -1.21 -12.98 13.88
C PHE A 85 -0.64 -13.43 12.53
N TRP A 86 0.14 -12.59 11.85
CA TRP A 86 0.83 -12.96 10.61
C TRP A 86 1.74 -14.19 10.80
N PHE A 87 2.52 -14.25 11.88
CA PHE A 87 3.39 -15.39 12.16
C PHE A 87 2.62 -16.66 12.51
N GLN A 88 1.48 -16.55 13.20
CA GLN A 88 0.59 -17.68 13.43
C GLN A 88 0.01 -18.20 12.11
N GLU A 89 -0.48 -17.32 11.24
CA GLU A 89 -1.05 -17.71 9.95
C GLU A 89 0.00 -18.35 9.03
N THR A 90 1.17 -17.73 8.89
CA THR A 90 2.27 -18.30 8.08
C THR A 90 2.84 -19.60 8.68
N GLY A 91 2.85 -19.71 10.01
CA GLY A 91 3.30 -20.90 10.74
C GLY A 91 2.50 -22.15 10.43
N LYS A 92 1.21 -22.02 10.06
CA LYS A 92 0.37 -23.15 9.62
C LYS A 92 0.90 -23.85 8.37
N TYR A 93 1.67 -23.13 7.55
CA TYR A 93 2.12 -23.60 6.24
C TYR A 93 3.61 -23.93 6.19
N LYS A 94 4.42 -23.35 7.08
CA LYS A 94 5.89 -23.39 7.04
C LYS A 94 6.46 -24.80 6.81
N ASP A 95 5.89 -25.81 7.46
CA ASP A 95 6.41 -27.18 7.42
C ASP A 95 5.70 -28.09 6.39
N ILE A 96 4.73 -27.54 5.64
CA ILE A 96 4.04 -28.27 4.57
C ILE A 96 4.90 -28.24 3.31
N ALA A 97 5.45 -29.38 2.92
CA ALA A 97 6.12 -29.53 1.63
C ALA A 97 5.08 -29.44 0.50
N ARG A 98 5.27 -28.49 -0.42
CA ARG A 98 4.46 -28.36 -1.63
C ARG A 98 5.27 -27.82 -2.79
N GLU A 99 4.83 -28.14 -4.00
CA GLU A 99 5.35 -27.54 -5.22
C GLU A 99 5.00 -26.03 -5.28
N PRO A 100 5.80 -25.23 -6.01
CA PRO A 100 5.47 -23.83 -6.29
C PRO A 100 4.12 -23.71 -7.01
N ARG A 101 3.25 -22.85 -6.48
CA ARG A 101 1.91 -22.64 -7.04
C ARG A 101 1.84 -21.36 -7.85
N SER A 102 0.77 -21.24 -8.65
CA SER A 102 0.46 -20.03 -9.40
C SER A 102 -0.74 -19.30 -8.81
N ILE A 103 -0.66 -17.98 -8.70
CA ILE A 103 -1.72 -17.11 -8.20
C ILE A 103 -2.05 -16.07 -9.26
N THR A 104 -3.32 -15.93 -9.62
CA THR A 104 -3.73 -14.92 -10.60
C THR A 104 -4.14 -13.63 -9.92
N MET A 105 -3.70 -12.49 -10.47
CA MET A 105 -4.02 -11.15 -9.99
C MET A 105 -4.26 -10.19 -11.14
N GLN A 106 -5.11 -9.20 -10.93
CA GLN A 106 -5.38 -8.14 -11.90
C GLN A 106 -4.56 -6.88 -11.57
N LEU A 107 -4.05 -6.21 -12.61
CA LEU A 107 -3.30 -4.96 -12.49
C LEU A 107 -3.86 -3.87 -13.39
N TYR A 108 -3.78 -2.63 -12.94
CA TYR A 108 -4.05 -1.48 -13.81
C TYR A 108 -2.94 -1.43 -14.88
N PRO A 109 -3.24 -1.02 -16.13
CA PRO A 109 -2.27 -1.03 -17.23
C PRO A 109 -0.93 -0.34 -16.90
N GLN A 110 -1.00 0.81 -16.23
CA GLN A 110 0.15 1.58 -15.75
C GLN A 110 1.11 0.80 -14.83
N TYR A 111 0.59 -0.07 -13.96
CA TYR A 111 1.42 -0.90 -13.07
C TYR A 111 1.96 -2.13 -13.80
N PHE A 112 1.17 -2.69 -14.72
CA PHE A 112 1.60 -3.78 -15.58
C PHE A 112 2.83 -3.36 -16.40
N ALA A 113 2.75 -2.21 -17.09
CA ALA A 113 3.89 -1.62 -17.80
C ALA A 113 5.06 -1.33 -16.86
N ALA A 114 4.81 -0.77 -15.68
CA ALA A 114 5.88 -0.43 -14.74
C ALA A 114 6.67 -1.65 -14.23
N ILE A 115 6.06 -2.82 -14.13
CA ILE A 115 6.76 -4.07 -13.79
C ILE A 115 7.62 -4.52 -14.96
N LEU A 116 7.07 -4.52 -16.18
CA LEU A 116 7.83 -4.88 -17.39
C LEU A 116 9.07 -3.99 -17.60
N ASP A 117 8.95 -2.69 -17.31
CA ASP A 117 10.05 -1.73 -17.41
C ASP A 117 11.01 -1.76 -16.19
N GLY A 118 10.76 -2.62 -15.19
CA GLY A 118 11.57 -2.75 -13.99
C GLY A 118 11.44 -1.61 -12.97
N ARG A 119 10.52 -0.67 -13.17
CA ARG A 119 10.24 0.45 -12.24
C ARG A 119 9.44 0.01 -11.02
N LYS A 120 8.58 -0.99 -11.17
CA LYS A 120 7.82 -1.62 -10.08
C LYS A 120 8.42 -2.99 -9.77
N LYS A 121 8.97 -3.13 -8.57
CA LYS A 121 9.58 -4.40 -8.11
C LYS A 121 8.80 -5.08 -7.00
N TYR A 122 7.85 -4.39 -6.40
CA TYR A 122 7.04 -4.94 -5.32
C TYR A 122 5.57 -4.80 -5.64
N GLU A 123 4.81 -5.85 -5.37
CA GLU A 123 3.36 -5.79 -5.33
C GLU A 123 2.84 -5.62 -3.91
N GLY A 124 2.15 -4.50 -3.69
CA GLY A 124 1.54 -4.17 -2.41
C GLY A 124 0.13 -4.74 -2.29
N ARG A 125 -0.15 -5.44 -1.19
CA ARG A 125 -1.47 -6.06 -0.92
C ARG A 125 -1.89 -5.82 0.52
N ALA A 126 -3.14 -5.45 0.72
CA ALA A 126 -3.75 -5.57 2.05
C ALA A 126 -3.78 -7.06 2.43
N PHE A 127 -3.28 -7.41 3.62
CA PHE A 127 -3.34 -8.80 4.07
C PHE A 127 -4.80 -9.18 4.32
N ASP A 128 -5.20 -10.33 3.78
CA ASP A 128 -6.53 -10.90 3.98
C ASP A 128 -6.40 -12.37 4.37
N PRO A 129 -6.62 -12.72 5.66
CA PRO A 129 -6.50 -14.10 6.11
C PRO A 129 -7.61 -15.00 5.56
N PHE A 130 -8.67 -14.42 4.99
CA PHE A 130 -9.83 -15.16 4.45
C PHE A 130 -9.83 -15.25 2.93
N SER A 131 -8.80 -14.72 2.26
CA SER A 131 -8.72 -14.79 0.80
C SER A 131 -8.43 -16.22 0.34
N ASP A 132 -9.14 -16.62 -0.70
CA ASP A 132 -8.89 -17.79 -1.56
C ASP A 132 -7.44 -17.89 -2.07
N LYS A 133 -6.72 -16.77 -2.17
CA LYS A 133 -5.31 -16.72 -2.56
C LYS A 133 -4.38 -17.23 -1.47
N ILE A 134 -4.84 -17.30 -0.21
CA ILE A 134 -4.07 -17.76 0.94
C ILE A 134 -2.74 -17.00 1.03
N TYR A 135 -2.81 -15.68 1.29
CA TYR A 135 -1.63 -14.82 1.30
C TYR A 135 -0.55 -15.27 2.30
N ALA A 136 -0.96 -15.90 3.41
CA ALA A 136 -0.06 -16.45 4.42
C ALA A 136 0.78 -17.65 3.92
N ASP A 137 0.41 -18.26 2.79
CA ASP A 137 1.16 -19.34 2.16
C ASP A 137 1.80 -18.91 0.83
N ILE A 138 2.07 -17.62 0.62
CA ILE A 138 2.87 -17.18 -0.52
C ILE A 138 4.34 -17.35 -0.17
N ARG A 139 5.09 -18.06 -1.02
CA ARG A 139 6.49 -18.43 -0.79
C ARG A 139 7.37 -17.99 -1.95
N GLN A 140 8.66 -17.83 -1.65
CA GLN A 140 9.68 -17.64 -2.69
C GLN A 140 9.61 -18.77 -3.72
N GLY A 141 9.63 -18.41 -5.00
CA GLY A 141 9.52 -19.35 -6.12
C GLY A 141 8.08 -19.62 -6.57
N ASP A 142 7.05 -19.24 -5.81
CA ASP A 142 5.68 -19.20 -6.32
C ASP A 142 5.58 -18.24 -7.52
N ARG A 143 4.54 -18.41 -8.34
CA ARG A 143 4.29 -17.61 -9.52
C ARG A 143 3.09 -16.71 -9.32
N ILE A 144 3.19 -15.46 -9.74
CA ILE A 144 2.05 -14.56 -9.89
C ILE A 144 1.80 -14.34 -11.36
N ILE A 145 0.60 -14.69 -11.83
CA ILE A 145 0.14 -14.41 -13.18
C ILE A 145 -0.71 -13.15 -13.13
N PHE A 146 -0.20 -12.09 -13.73
CA PHE A 146 -0.90 -10.84 -13.87
C PHE A 146 -1.65 -10.78 -15.20
N ASN A 147 -2.89 -10.30 -15.13
CA ASN A 147 -3.65 -9.88 -16.30
C ASN A 147 -4.10 -8.42 -16.14
N ILE A 148 -4.42 -7.76 -17.25
CA ILE A 148 -4.87 -6.37 -17.23
C ILE A 148 -6.28 -6.30 -16.62
N ASN A 149 -6.46 -5.39 -15.66
CA ASN A 149 -7.76 -5.09 -15.08
C ASN A 149 -8.60 -4.27 -16.08
N LYS A 150 -9.62 -4.92 -16.65
CA LYS A 150 -10.54 -4.34 -17.63
C LYS A 150 -11.73 -3.58 -17.00
N GLU A 151 -11.85 -3.60 -15.68
CA GLU A 151 -12.90 -2.88 -14.95
C GLU A 151 -12.54 -1.40 -14.70
N VAL A 152 -11.27 -1.03 -14.90
CA VAL A 152 -10.80 0.34 -14.69
C VAL A 152 -11.23 1.23 -15.86
N ASN A 153 -11.88 2.35 -15.58
CA ASN A 153 -12.29 3.30 -16.61
C ASN A 153 -11.07 3.78 -17.42
N GLY A 154 -11.17 3.68 -18.76
CA GLY A 154 -10.12 4.09 -19.68
C GLY A 154 -8.99 3.07 -19.89
N TRP A 155 -9.10 1.85 -19.32
CA TRP A 155 -8.05 0.83 -19.41
C TRP A 155 -7.57 0.59 -20.85
N PHE A 156 -8.48 0.51 -21.82
CA PHE A 156 -8.14 0.21 -23.21
C PHE A 156 -7.30 1.31 -23.84
N LYS A 157 -7.70 2.57 -23.65
CA LYS A 157 -6.93 3.74 -24.13
C LYS A 157 -5.55 3.79 -23.47
N GLU A 158 -5.47 3.43 -22.20
CA GLU A 158 -4.20 3.37 -21.47
C GLU A 158 -3.30 2.24 -21.99
N CYS A 159 -3.85 1.07 -22.31
CA CYS A 159 -3.10 -0.03 -22.96
C CYS A 159 -2.51 0.42 -24.31
N VAL A 160 -3.31 1.07 -25.16
CA VAL A 160 -2.83 1.63 -26.44
C VAL A 160 -1.69 2.62 -26.22
N THR A 161 -1.81 3.49 -25.21
CA THR A 161 -0.78 4.49 -24.89
C THR A 161 0.51 3.85 -24.40
N LEU A 162 0.40 2.74 -23.66
CA LEU A 162 1.53 2.00 -23.08
C LEU A 162 2.05 0.87 -23.98
N ASN A 163 1.51 0.73 -25.20
CA ASN A 163 1.83 -0.36 -26.13
C ASN A 163 1.68 -1.76 -25.50
N LEU A 164 0.59 -1.95 -24.75
CA LEU A 164 0.21 -3.23 -24.14
C LEU A 164 -0.93 -3.86 -24.92
N GLU A 165 -0.85 -5.18 -25.12
CA GLU A 165 -1.96 -5.94 -25.70
C GLU A 165 -3.02 -6.24 -24.63
N PRO A 166 -4.33 -6.06 -24.91
CA PRO A 166 -5.41 -6.23 -23.93
C PRO A 166 -5.47 -7.58 -23.20
N ASP A 167 -5.03 -8.64 -23.88
CA ASP A 167 -5.09 -10.02 -23.39
C ASP A 167 -3.71 -10.52 -22.92
N MET A 168 -2.71 -9.63 -22.87
CA MET A 168 -1.37 -9.95 -22.42
C MET A 168 -1.38 -10.45 -20.97
N LEU A 169 -0.66 -11.53 -20.74
CA LEU A 169 -0.36 -12.04 -19.42
C LEU A 169 1.11 -11.78 -19.09
N MET A 170 1.38 -11.61 -17.79
CA MET A 170 2.74 -11.49 -17.28
C MET A 170 2.91 -12.42 -16.09
N GLU A 171 3.88 -13.31 -16.18
CA GLU A 171 4.33 -14.11 -15.05
C GLU A 171 5.45 -13.38 -14.31
N CYS A 172 5.40 -13.40 -12.99
CA CYS A 172 6.50 -13.02 -12.12
C CYS A 172 6.75 -14.13 -11.10
N LEU A 173 8.01 -14.38 -10.79
CA LEU A 173 8.38 -15.19 -9.62
C LEU A 173 8.26 -14.34 -8.35
N VAL A 174 7.77 -14.96 -7.29
CA VAL A 174 7.80 -14.39 -5.94
C VAL A 174 9.23 -14.47 -5.42
N GLY A 175 9.80 -13.30 -5.09
CA GLY A 175 11.03 -13.18 -4.32
C GLY A 175 10.75 -13.29 -2.82
N ARG A 176 11.05 -12.21 -2.08
CA ARG A 176 10.71 -12.09 -0.66
C ARG A 176 9.27 -11.60 -0.46
N VAL A 177 8.66 -12.03 0.64
CA VAL A 177 7.39 -11.50 1.15
C VAL A 177 7.68 -10.73 2.42
N LEU A 178 7.40 -9.43 2.39
CA LEU A 178 7.50 -8.52 3.51
C LEU A 178 6.11 -8.33 4.13
N PHE A 179 6.04 -8.27 5.45
CA PHE A 179 4.85 -7.90 6.17
C PHE A 179 5.15 -6.71 7.07
N ALA A 180 4.25 -5.72 7.08
CA ALA A 180 4.16 -4.79 8.16
C ALA A 180 2.69 -4.47 8.48
N PRO A 181 2.39 -4.15 9.73
CA PRO A 181 1.08 -3.65 10.16
C PRO A 181 0.57 -2.38 9.44
N THR A 182 1.46 -1.64 8.77
CA THR A 182 1.19 -0.37 8.08
C THR A 182 1.84 -0.36 6.69
N VAL A 183 1.31 0.44 5.76
CA VAL A 183 1.89 0.59 4.42
C VAL A 183 3.27 1.24 4.50
N HIS A 184 3.38 2.34 5.24
CA HIS A 184 4.66 3.02 5.49
C HIS A 184 5.64 2.15 6.26
N GLY A 185 5.14 1.24 7.10
CA GLY A 185 5.97 0.23 7.77
C GLY A 185 6.65 -0.71 6.77
N VAL A 186 5.96 -1.13 5.71
CA VAL A 186 6.57 -1.94 4.64
C VAL A 186 7.63 -1.14 3.89
N TYR A 187 7.39 0.15 3.63
CA TYR A 187 8.36 1.01 2.95
C TYR A 187 9.63 1.24 3.77
N GLN A 188 9.55 1.22 5.11
CA GLN A 188 10.71 1.40 5.99
C GLN A 188 11.75 0.26 5.90
N PHE A 189 11.40 -0.92 5.38
CA PHE A 189 12.36 -2.01 5.25
C PHE A 189 13.51 -1.70 4.27
N ASN A 190 13.36 -0.70 3.40
CA ASN A 190 14.47 -0.14 2.62
C ASN A 190 14.10 1.28 2.13
N VAL A 191 14.91 2.27 2.52
CA VAL A 191 14.76 3.67 2.10
C VAL A 191 14.86 3.71 0.58
N ASN A 192 13.81 4.19 -0.10
CA ASN A 192 13.56 4.20 -1.57
C ASN A 192 12.54 3.15 -2.09
N LEU A 193 12.02 2.23 -1.26
CA LEU A 193 11.04 1.24 -1.74
C LEU A 193 9.71 1.83 -2.20
N GLY A 194 9.23 2.94 -1.62
CA GLY A 194 7.90 3.47 -1.97
C GLY A 194 7.69 3.65 -3.47
N GLU A 195 8.74 4.06 -4.21
CA GLU A 195 8.70 4.17 -5.68
C GLU A 195 8.56 2.82 -6.38
N GLU A 196 9.21 1.79 -5.86
CA GLU A 196 9.15 0.43 -6.40
C GLU A 196 7.80 -0.26 -6.11
N PHE A 197 7.01 0.26 -5.16
CA PHE A 197 5.61 -0.14 -4.94
C PHE A 197 4.63 0.69 -5.78
N GLN A 198 4.86 1.99 -5.86
CA GLN A 198 3.94 2.98 -6.46
C GLN A 198 4.67 3.94 -7.41
N PRO A 199 5.17 3.45 -8.57
CA PRO A 199 6.01 4.24 -9.48
C PRO A 199 5.23 5.28 -10.29
N VAL A 200 3.90 5.29 -10.17
CA VAL A 200 3.03 6.30 -10.78
C VAL A 200 3.13 7.66 -10.07
N VAL A 201 3.69 7.66 -8.86
CA VAL A 201 4.09 8.86 -8.12
C VAL A 201 5.60 8.92 -8.19
N THR A 202 6.16 9.81 -9.00
CA THR A 202 7.61 9.92 -9.25
C THR A 202 8.27 10.96 -8.35
N GLY A 203 9.47 10.67 -7.83
CA GLY A 203 10.31 11.61 -7.08
C GLY A 203 10.46 11.29 -5.59
N THR A 204 11.50 11.84 -4.98
CA THR A 204 11.86 11.58 -3.58
C THR A 204 11.48 12.76 -2.69
N SER A 205 10.31 12.71 -2.06
CA SER A 205 9.92 13.63 -0.98
C SER A 205 8.93 12.99 -0.02
N GLU A 206 8.82 13.53 1.19
CA GLU A 206 7.84 13.07 2.20
C GLU A 206 6.40 13.21 1.69
N ILE A 207 6.10 14.27 0.92
CA ILE A 207 4.80 14.50 0.26
C ILE A 207 4.46 13.31 -0.65
N LEU A 208 5.43 12.89 -1.46
CA LEU A 208 5.23 11.81 -2.42
C LEU A 208 5.06 10.47 -1.71
N GLN A 209 5.72 10.25 -0.57
CA GLN A 209 5.48 9.06 0.26
C GLN A 209 4.05 9.03 0.81
N LEU A 210 3.53 10.15 1.31
CA LEU A 210 2.14 10.24 1.76
C LEU A 210 1.16 9.90 0.62
N GLN A 211 1.40 10.43 -0.58
CA GLN A 211 0.56 10.14 -1.75
C GLN A 211 0.63 8.67 -2.19
N ARG A 212 1.81 8.03 -2.12
CA ARG A 212 1.97 6.60 -2.47
C ARG A 212 1.15 5.69 -1.56
N ALA A 213 1.24 5.88 -0.25
CA ALA A 213 0.43 5.11 0.68
C ALA A 213 -1.07 5.41 0.53
N ALA A 214 -1.45 6.66 0.25
CA ALA A 214 -2.85 7.06 0.02
C ALA A 214 -3.52 6.32 -1.16
N ILE A 215 -2.77 5.88 -2.18
CA ILE A 215 -3.32 5.07 -3.27
C ILE A 215 -3.95 3.77 -2.72
N TYR A 216 -3.31 3.11 -1.74
CA TYR A 216 -3.87 1.88 -1.15
C TYR A 216 -5.12 2.15 -0.30
N TYR A 217 -5.21 3.34 0.31
CA TYR A 217 -6.39 3.77 1.06
C TYR A 217 -7.55 4.26 0.18
N SER A 218 -7.33 4.43 -1.12
CA SER A 218 -8.36 4.85 -2.09
C SER A 218 -9.41 3.78 -2.37
N PHE A 219 -9.22 2.57 -1.85
CA PHE A 219 -10.14 1.45 -2.00
C PHE A 219 -10.65 1.05 -0.60
N PRO A 220 -11.95 1.26 -0.28
CA PRO A 220 -12.47 1.08 1.09
C PRO A 220 -12.16 -0.29 1.70
N ASP A 221 -12.30 -1.36 0.93
CA ASP A 221 -12.00 -2.72 1.40
C ASP A 221 -10.51 -2.93 1.69
N TYR A 222 -9.61 -2.32 0.91
CA TYR A 222 -8.18 -2.35 1.22
C TYR A 222 -7.88 -1.55 2.49
N ALA A 223 -8.42 -0.33 2.59
CA ALA A 223 -8.21 0.53 3.75
C ALA A 223 -8.62 -0.17 5.06
N ARG A 224 -9.77 -0.86 5.04
CA ARG A 224 -10.24 -1.66 6.17
C ARG A 224 -9.29 -2.83 6.47
N LYS A 225 -8.94 -3.65 5.47
CA LYS A 225 -8.04 -4.81 5.66
C LYS A 225 -6.66 -4.42 6.16
N ILE A 226 -6.10 -3.30 5.67
CA ILE A 226 -4.81 -2.78 6.16
C ILE A 226 -4.91 -2.44 7.65
N ARG A 227 -5.98 -1.77 8.06
CA ARG A 227 -6.20 -1.40 9.45
C ARG A 227 -6.40 -2.63 10.35
N ASP A 228 -7.10 -3.65 9.86
CA ASP A 228 -7.46 -4.83 10.65
C ASP A 228 -6.30 -5.84 10.71
N TYR A 229 -5.61 -6.07 9.59
CA TYR A 229 -4.68 -7.21 9.42
C TYR A 229 -3.26 -6.81 9.00
N GLY A 230 -3.06 -5.60 8.47
CA GLY A 230 -1.77 -5.13 7.99
C GLY A 230 -1.59 -5.26 6.47
N PHE A 231 -0.34 -5.12 6.02
CA PHE A 231 0.03 -4.93 4.64
C PHE A 231 1.22 -5.81 4.24
N LEU A 232 1.19 -6.27 2.99
CA LEU A 232 2.19 -7.12 2.38
C LEU A 232 2.92 -6.39 1.27
N GLY A 233 4.22 -6.64 1.18
CA GLY A 233 5.05 -6.33 0.03
C GLY A 233 5.64 -7.59 -0.58
N ILE A 234 5.20 -7.94 -1.77
CA ILE A 234 5.66 -9.14 -2.47
C ILE A 234 6.66 -8.73 -3.54
N GLU A 235 7.93 -9.11 -3.38
CA GLU A 235 8.97 -8.86 -4.37
C GLU A 235 8.68 -9.66 -5.66
N LEU A 236 8.73 -8.98 -6.79
CA LEU A 236 8.48 -9.52 -8.12
C LEU A 236 9.83 -9.70 -8.83
N VAL A 237 10.09 -10.93 -9.27
CA VAL A 237 11.36 -11.33 -9.89
C VAL A 237 11.09 -11.90 -11.28
N ASN A 238 12.00 -11.61 -12.22
CA ASN A 238 11.97 -12.13 -13.59
C ASN A 238 10.61 -11.97 -14.30
N PRO A 239 10.09 -10.73 -14.45
CA PRO A 239 8.85 -10.53 -15.16
C PRO A 239 8.98 -11.01 -16.61
N ASN A 240 8.07 -11.91 -17.02
CA ASN A 240 8.05 -12.48 -18.36
C ASN A 240 6.63 -12.41 -18.93
N ARG A 241 6.47 -11.75 -20.08
CA ARG A 241 5.18 -11.62 -20.76
C ARG A 241 4.92 -12.81 -21.68
N PHE A 242 3.65 -13.21 -21.80
CA PHE A 242 3.19 -14.26 -22.70
C PHE A 242 1.72 -14.03 -23.10
N GLN A 243 1.25 -14.84 -24.05
CA GLN A 243 -0.13 -14.92 -24.51
C GLN A 243 -0.69 -16.30 -24.18
#